data_AF-A0A4R4N238-F1
#
_entry.id   AF-A0A4R4N238-F1
#
_cell.length_a   1.000
_cell.length_b   1.000
_cell.length_c   1.000
_cell.angle_alpha   90.00
_cell.angle_beta   90.00
_cell.angle_gamma   90.00
#
_symmetry.space_group_name_H-M   'P 1'
#
loop_
_entity.id
_entity.type
_entity.pdbx_description
1 polymer ?
#
loop_
_entity_poly.entity_id
_entity_poly.type
_entity_poly.pdbx_seq_one_letter_code
_entity_poly.pdbx_strand_id
1 'polypeptide(L)' 'MNRTRDAIAELFEPERDRLRLPPEQLASLFMGLAFTRARPPAGPATSSPSMEEYLDVFLHGALKEGTAE' A
#
# COMPACT_ATOMS: atom_id res chain seq x y z
N MET A 1 -7.20 5.55 15.95
CA MET A 1 -6.47 4.92 14.82
C MET A 1 -6.96 3.50 14.52
N ASN A 2 -7.46 2.72 15.50
CA ASN A 2 -8.01 1.38 15.22
C ASN A 2 -9.27 1.40 14.35
N ARG A 3 -10.24 2.29 14.60
CA ARG A 3 -11.49 2.34 13.80
C ARG A 3 -11.25 2.55 12.30
N THR A 4 -10.27 3.38 11.94
CA THR A 4 -9.88 3.60 10.53
C THR A 4 -9.21 2.38 9.94
N ARG A 5 -8.30 1.73 10.71
CA ARG A 5 -7.67 0.48 10.30
C ARG A 5 -8.70 -0.61 10.04
N ASP A 6 -9.67 -0.77 10.94
CA ASP A 6 -10.69 -1.82 10.85
C ASP A 6 -11.62 -1.58 9.66
N ALA A 7 -12.03 -0.33 9.42
CA ALA A 7 -12.78 0.04 8.22
C ALA A 7 -11.99 -0.24 6.92
N ILE A 8 -10.68 0.00 6.91
CA ILE A 8 -9.83 -0.34 5.76
C ILE A 8 -9.69 -1.86 5.60
N ALA A 9 -9.58 -2.60 6.70
CA ALA A 9 -9.51 -4.07 6.66
C ALA A 9 -10.79 -4.68 6.06
N GLU A 10 -11.97 -4.14 6.40
CA GLU A 10 -13.25 -4.54 5.80
C GLU A 10 -13.27 -4.34 4.27
N LEU A 11 -12.54 -3.34 3.73
CA LEU A 11 -12.44 -3.13 2.28
C LEU A 11 -11.64 -4.22 1.57
N PHE A 12 -10.68 -4.85 2.26
CA PHE A 12 -9.86 -5.93 1.70
C PHE A 12 -10.51 -7.30 1.84
N GLU A 13 -11.59 -7.37 2.60
CA GLU A 13 -12.22 -8.61 3.00
C GLU A 13 -12.82 -9.45 1.87
N PRO A 14 -13.42 -8.85 0.82
CA PRO A 14 -13.94 -9.61 -0.32
C PRO A 14 -12.87 -10.43 -1.06
N GLU A 15 -11.61 -9.99 -1.04
CA GLU A 15 -10.49 -10.66 -1.71
C GLU A 15 -9.54 -11.41 -0.76
N ARG A 16 -9.92 -11.65 0.50
CA ARG A 16 -9.04 -12.25 1.53
C ARG A 16 -8.20 -13.43 1.02
N ASP A 17 -8.82 -14.37 0.31
CA ASP A 17 -8.16 -15.60 -0.16
C ASP A 17 -7.04 -15.35 -1.20
N ARG A 18 -7.00 -14.16 -1.78
CA ARG A 18 -6.00 -13.73 -2.80
C ARG A 18 -4.91 -12.83 -2.20
N LEU A 19 -5.05 -12.41 -0.95
CA LEU A 19 -4.10 -11.51 -0.30
C LEU A 19 -2.85 -12.26 0.19
N ARG A 20 -1.70 -11.60 0.11
CA ARG A 20 -0.43 -12.13 0.64
C ARG A 20 -0.37 -12.13 2.17
N LEU A 21 -1.23 -11.36 2.83
CA LEU A 21 -1.31 -11.18 4.28
C LEU A 21 -2.78 -11.01 4.70
N PRO A 22 -3.12 -11.26 5.98
CA PRO A 22 -4.44 -10.95 6.52
C PRO A 22 -4.83 -9.46 6.33
N PRO A 23 -6.12 -9.17 6.08
CA PRO A 23 -6.65 -7.82 5.84
C PRO A 23 -6.21 -6.77 6.86
N GLU A 24 -6.15 -7.13 8.15
CA GLU A 24 -5.81 -6.22 9.25
C GLU A 24 -4.33 -5.80 9.19
N GLN A 25 -3.46 -6.72 8.76
CA GLN A 25 -2.05 -6.46 8.53
C GLN A 25 -1.88 -5.60 7.27
N LEU A 26 -2.63 -5.90 6.21
CA LEU A 26 -2.61 -5.13 4.97
C LEU A 26 -3.11 -3.68 5.16
N ALA A 27 -4.16 -3.48 5.96
CA ALA A 27 -4.65 -2.17 6.36
C ALA A 27 -3.61 -1.36 7.14
N SER A 28 -2.85 -2.03 8.01
CA SER A 28 -1.76 -1.40 8.76
C SER A 28 -0.63 -0.94 7.84
N LEU A 29 -0.25 -1.77 6.86
CA LEU A 29 0.75 -1.43 5.84
C LEU A 29 0.27 -0.28 4.94
N PHE A 30 -0.97 -0.34 4.46
CA PHE A 30 -1.58 0.70 3.63
C PHE A 30 -1.58 2.05 4.33
N MET A 31 -1.99 2.10 5.61
CA MET A 31 -1.96 3.35 6.36
C MET A 31 -0.54 3.88 6.58
N GLY A 32 0.43 3.01 6.86
CA GLY A 32 1.83 3.40 7.00
C GLY A 32 2.37 4.08 5.74
N LEU A 33 2.12 3.46 4.59
CA LEU A 33 2.49 4.00 3.28
C LEU A 33 1.67 5.27 2.91
N ALA A 34 0.40 5.38 3.31
CA ALA A 34 -0.42 6.56 3.00
C ALA A 34 0.05 7.77 3.79
N PHE A 35 0.47 7.56 5.04
CA PHE A 35 1.02 8.62 5.88
C PHE A 35 2.40 9.09 5.42
N THR A 36 3.21 8.24 4.79
CA THR A 36 4.49 8.70 4.20
C THR A 36 4.25 9.60 3.00
N ARG A 37 3.23 9.34 2.18
CA ARG A 37 2.84 10.22 1.07
C ARG A 37 2.30 11.58 1.54
N ALA A 38 1.62 11.61 2.68
CA ALA A 38 1.12 12.87 3.26
C ALA A 38 2.24 13.80 3.77
N ARG A 39 3.48 13.29 3.89
CA ARG A 39 4.64 14.10 4.25
C ARG A 39 5.27 14.71 2.99
N PRO A 40 5.59 16.02 2.99
CA PRO A 40 6.30 16.63 1.87
C PRO A 40 7.62 15.89 1.59
N PRO A 41 7.97 15.67 0.31
CA PRO A 41 9.26 15.10 -0.04
C PRO A 41 10.40 15.91 0.58
N ALA A 42 11.44 15.21 1.05
CA ALA A 42 12.63 15.84 1.59
C ALA A 42 13.41 16.48 0.43
N GLY A 43 13.08 17.73 0.10
CA GLY A 43 13.84 18.57 -0.82
C GLY A 43 13.20 18.76 -2.20
N PRO A 44 13.70 19.74 -2.97
CA PRO A 44 13.07 20.26 -4.18
C PRO A 44 13.08 19.33 -5.41
N ALA A 45 13.69 18.14 -5.32
CA ALA A 45 14.01 17.30 -6.47
C ALA A 45 13.37 15.89 -6.45
N THR A 46 12.56 15.55 -5.45
CA THR A 46 11.86 14.25 -5.42
C THR A 46 10.38 14.45 -5.66
N SER A 47 9.95 14.24 -6.90
CA SER A 47 8.53 14.10 -7.24
C SER A 47 7.97 12.90 -6.51
N SER A 48 6.95 13.12 -5.67
CA SER A 48 6.23 12.02 -5.03
C SER A 48 5.54 11.16 -6.10
N PRO A 49 5.49 9.82 -5.92
CA PRO A 49 4.76 8.95 -6.84
C PRO A 49 3.29 9.37 -6.93
N SER A 50 2.71 9.17 -8.10
CA SER A 50 1.27 9.33 -8.35
C SER A 50 0.45 8.38 -7.48
N MET A 51 -0.87 8.58 -7.41
CA MET A 51 -1.72 7.67 -6.62
C MET A 51 -1.74 6.28 -7.24
N GLU A 52 -1.71 6.24 -8.56
CA GLU A 52 -1.73 5.06 -9.39
C GLU A 52 -0.46 4.23 -9.20
N GLU A 53 0.73 4.85 -9.30
CA GLU A 53 2.02 4.16 -9.06
C GLU A 53 2.12 3.63 -7.62
N TYR A 54 1.59 4.38 -6.66
CA TYR A 54 1.56 3.98 -5.27
C TYR A 54 0.67 2.74 -5.06
N LEU A 55 -0.53 2.71 -5.66
CA LEU A 55 -1.44 1.57 -5.56
C LEU A 55 -0.90 0.35 -6.30
N ASP A 56 -0.27 0.55 -7.45
CA ASP A 56 0.36 -0.51 -8.24
C ASP A 56 1.44 -1.24 -7.41
N VAL A 57 2.38 -0.49 -6.82
CA VAL A 57 3.42 -1.07 -5.96
C VAL A 57 2.83 -1.75 -4.72
N PHE A 58 1.77 -1.19 -4.13
CA PHE A 58 1.12 -1.79 -2.97
C PHE A 58 0.47 -3.15 -3.30
N LEU A 59 -0.21 -3.25 -4.44
CA LEU A 59 -0.95 -4.46 -4.84
C LEU A 59 -0.05 -5.52 -5.47
N HIS A 60 0.95 -5.11 -6.25
CA HIS A 60 1.77 -6.01 -7.06
C HIS A 60 3.19 -6.19 -6.52
N GLY A 61 3.69 -5.24 -5.73
CA GLY A 61 5.07 -5.17 -5.25
C GLY A 61 5.95 -4.28 -6.14
N ALA A 62 7.16 -3.97 -5.68
CA ALA A 62 8.08 -3.05 -6.36
C ALA A 62 8.97 -3.71 -7.43
N LEU A 63 9.01 -5.05 -7.47
CA LEU A 63 9.79 -5.79 -8.45
C LEU A 63 8.92 -6.06 -9.66
N LYS A 64 9.44 -5.79 -10.86
CA LYS A 64 8.88 -6.34 -12.09
C LYS A 64 9.01 -7.86 -12.00
N GLU A 65 8.01 -8.61 -12.48
CA GLU A 65 8.15 -10.05 -12.64
C GLU A 65 9.35 -10.33 -13.57
N GLY A 66 10.50 -10.61 -12.96
CA GLY A 66 11.63 -11.16 -13.63
C GLY A 66 11.41 -12.64 -13.69
N THR A 67 11.28 -13.19 -14.90
CA THR A 67 11.66 -14.58 -15.15
C THR A 67 13.03 -14.75 -14.49
N ALA A 68 13.09 -15.50 -13.39
CA ALA A 68 14.35 -16.02 -12.91
C ALA A 68 14.83 -16.99 -14.00
N GLU A 69 15.70 -16.50 -14.88
CA GLU A 69 16.54 -17.35 -15.73
C GLU A 69 17.70 -17.90 -14.88
#